data_AF-W1YI90-F1
#
_entry.id   AF-W1YI90-F1
#
_cell.length_a   1.000
_cell.length_b   1.000
_cell.length_c   1.000
_cell.angle_alpha   90.00
_cell.angle_beta   90.00
_cell.angle_gamma   90.00
#
_symmetry.space_group_name_H-M   'P 1'
#
loop_
_entity.id
_entity.type
_entity.pdbx_description
1 polymer ?
#
loop_
_entity_poly.entity_id
_entity_poly.type
_entity_poly.pdbx_seq_one_letter_code
_entity_poly.pdbx_strand_id
1 'polypeptide(L)'
;SEAIRHAGFACDAKVEIRWVASDTCESPDGAQRALSGVDAVVVPGGFGVRGIEGKLGALRWAREHQVPTLGLCLGLQCMVIE
;
A
#
# COMPACT_ATOMS: atom_id res chain seq x y z
N SER A 1 4.74 8.48 7.68
CA SER A 1 3.82 8.17 8.79
C SER A 1 3.11 9.41 9.29
N GLU A 2 3.82 10.51 9.57
CA GLU A 2 3.23 11.69 10.22
C GLU A 2 2.09 12.33 9.45
N ALA A 3 2.21 12.47 8.13
CA ALA A 3 1.13 12.99 7.29
C ALA A 3 -0.17 12.16 7.42
N ILE A 4 -0.05 10.83 7.50
CA ILE A 4 -1.20 9.93 7.68
C ILE A 4 -1.81 10.09 9.08
N ARG A 5 -0.98 10.17 10.12
CA ARG A 5 -1.45 10.41 11.50
C ARG A 5 -2.17 11.76 11.62
N HIS A 6 -1.61 12.81 11.02
CA HIS A 6 -2.22 14.14 10.99
C HIS A 6 -3.55 14.16 10.23
N ALA A 7 -3.65 13.44 9.11
CA ALA A 7 -4.91 13.27 8.40
C ALA A 7 -5.96 12.57 9.29
N GLY A 8 -5.55 11.55 10.05
CA GLY A 8 -6.40 10.91 11.06
C GLY A 8 -6.95 11.90 12.09
N PHE A 9 -6.09 12.74 12.68
CA PHE A 9 -6.51 13.75 13.65
C PHE A 9 -7.53 14.75 13.08
N ALA A 10 -7.35 15.18 11.83
CA ALA A 10 -8.30 16.06 11.16
C ALA A 10 -9.69 15.43 10.93
N CYS A 11 -9.76 14.09 10.97
CA CYS A 11 -10.99 13.31 10.82
C CYS A 11 -11.49 12.70 12.15
N ASP A 12 -10.96 13.14 13.30
CA ASP A 12 -11.25 12.54 14.63
C ASP A 12 -11.07 11.02 14.66
N ALA A 13 -10.05 10.52 13.94
CA ALA A 13 -9.77 9.11 13.76
C ALA A 13 -8.35 8.74 14.22
N LYS A 14 -8.22 7.60 14.89
CA LYS A 14 -6.91 7.02 15.24
C LYS A 14 -6.44 6.10 14.11
N VAL A 15 -5.39 6.50 13.39
CA VAL A 15 -4.80 5.66 12.33
C VAL A 15 -3.73 4.73 12.92
N GLU A 16 -3.96 3.42 12.80
CA GLU A 16 -3.01 2.36 13.11
C GLU A 16 -2.26 1.96 11.83
N ILE A 17 -0.94 2.21 11.78
CA ILE A 17 -0.12 1.93 10.59
C ILE A 17 0.50 0.53 10.73
N ARG A 18 0.07 -0.40 9.88
CA ARG A 18 0.75 -1.68 9.66
C ARG A 18 1.84 -1.51 8.61
N TRP A 19 3.11 -1.67 9.00
CA TRP A 19 4.23 -1.65 8.07
C TRP A 19 4.36 -3.00 7.37
N VAL A 20 4.35 -2.98 6.03
CA VAL A 20 4.45 -4.16 5.18
C VAL A 20 5.64 -4.00 4.25
N ALA A 21 6.54 -4.98 4.22
CA ALA A 21 7.64 -5.02 3.27
C ALA A 21 7.10 -5.42 1.88
N SER A 22 7.49 -4.70 0.82
CA SER A 22 6.99 -4.92 -0.55
C SER A 22 7.14 -6.38 -0.98
N ASP A 23 8.28 -6.99 -0.69
CA ASP A 23 8.66 -8.31 -1.18
C ASP A 23 7.72 -9.42 -0.64
N THR A 24 6.98 -9.13 0.44
CA THR A 24 5.95 -10.05 0.96
C THR A 24 4.68 -10.09 0.13
N CYS A 25 4.49 -9.13 -0.79
CA CYS A 25 3.31 -8.98 -1.63
C CYS A 25 3.53 -9.41 -3.10
N GLU A 26 4.68 -9.99 -3.45
CA GLU A 26 4.97 -10.42 -4.84
C GLU A 26 4.04 -11.54 -5.34
N SER A 27 3.60 -12.42 -4.44
CA SER A 27 2.65 -13.49 -4.75
C SER A 27 1.24 -13.14 -4.26
N PRO A 28 0.17 -13.64 -4.92
CA PRO A 28 -1.21 -13.44 -4.44
C PRO A 28 -1.43 -13.86 -2.99
N ASP A 29 -0.93 -15.03 -2.59
CA ASP A 29 -1.03 -15.53 -1.21
C ASP A 29 -0.19 -14.70 -0.22
N GLY A 30 0.93 -14.15 -0.69
CA GLY A 30 1.74 -13.21 0.08
C GLY A 30 0.97 -11.92 0.36
N ALA A 31 0.44 -11.30 -0.69
CA ALA A 31 -0.35 -10.08 -0.60
C ALA A 31 -1.60 -10.25 0.27
N GLN A 32 -2.33 -11.36 0.09
CA GLN A 32 -3.49 -11.70 0.93
C GLN A 32 -3.12 -11.79 2.41
N ARG A 33 -2.03 -12.50 2.74
CA ARG A 33 -1.59 -12.62 4.15
C ARG A 33 -1.12 -11.29 4.73
N ALA A 34 -0.42 -10.48 3.95
CA ALA A 34 0.13 -9.21 4.42
C ALA A 34 -0.94 -8.11 4.59
N LEU A 35 -1.89 -8.04 3.66
CA LEU A 35 -2.82 -6.91 3.53
C LEU A 35 -4.23 -7.21 4.04
N SER A 36 -4.57 -8.47 4.33
CA SER A 36 -5.89 -8.79 4.89
C SER A 36 -6.20 -7.98 6.16
N GLY A 37 -7.44 -7.46 6.21
CA GLY A 37 -7.96 -6.68 7.33
C GLY A 37 -7.45 -5.25 7.44
N VAL A 38 -6.79 -4.70 6.41
CA VAL A 38 -6.50 -3.26 6.34
C VAL A 38 -7.65 -2.51 5.68
N ASP A 39 -7.94 -1.29 6.15
CA ASP A 39 -9.01 -0.44 5.59
C ASP A 39 -8.55 0.36 4.36
N ALA A 40 -7.25 0.55 4.20
CA ALA A 40 -6.65 1.26 3.07
C ALA A 40 -5.18 0.85 2.87
N VAL A 41 -4.66 1.02 1.65
CA VAL A 41 -3.25 0.75 1.32
C VAL A 41 -2.57 2.01 0.81
N VAL A 42 -1.42 2.37 1.38
CA VAL A 42 -0.57 3.45 0.87
C VAL A 42 0.71 2.83 0.31
N VAL A 43 0.95 3.03 -0.99
CA VAL A 43 2.19 2.62 -1.65
C VAL A 43 3.10 3.83 -1.77
N PRO A 44 4.14 3.95 -0.94
CA PRO A 44 5.03 5.10 -0.97
C PRO A 44 5.99 5.04 -2.17
N GLY A 45 6.71 6.14 -2.37
CA GLY A 45 7.85 6.20 -3.29
C GLY A 45 8.91 5.16 -2.94
N GLY A 46 9.81 4.90 -3.88
CA GLY A 46 10.98 4.07 -3.66
C GLY A 46 12.10 4.54 -4.57
N PHE A 47 13.35 4.41 -4.12
CA PHE A 47 14.52 4.76 -4.91
C PHE A 47 15.16 3.49 -5.46
N GLY A 48 15.37 3.45 -6.77
CA GLY A 48 15.85 2.25 -7.47
C GLY A 48 14.74 1.24 -7.80
N VAL A 49 15.13 0.07 -8.30
CA VAL A 49 14.22 -0.93 -8.90
C VAL A 49 13.77 -2.04 -7.95
N ARG A 50 14.32 -2.11 -6.74
CA ARG A 50 13.99 -3.19 -5.80
C ARG A 50 12.59 -3.01 -5.22
N GLY A 51 11.86 -4.11 -5.10
CA GLY A 51 10.53 -4.16 -4.50
C GLY A 51 9.40 -3.62 -5.38
N ILE A 52 9.61 -3.42 -6.69
CA ILE A 52 8.54 -2.99 -7.62
C ILE A 52 7.47 -4.08 -7.77
N GLU A 53 7.86 -5.34 -7.99
CA GLU A 53 6.92 -6.46 -8.14
C GLU A 53 6.00 -6.59 -6.92
N GLY A 54 6.56 -6.45 -5.73
CA GLY A 54 5.80 -6.45 -4.49
C GLY A 54 4.79 -5.30 -4.39
N LYS A 55 5.14 -4.10 -4.88
CA LYS A 55 4.23 -2.95 -4.94
C LYS A 55 3.10 -3.19 -5.95
N LEU A 56 3.39 -3.76 -7.11
CA LEU A 56 2.38 -4.14 -8.11
C LEU A 56 1.42 -5.19 -7.53
N GLY A 57 1.95 -6.23 -6.86
CA GLY A 57 1.13 -7.23 -6.19
C GLY A 57 0.24 -6.66 -5.08
N ALA A 58 0.73 -5.71 -4.30
CA ALA A 58 -0.07 -5.01 -3.29
C ALA A 58 -1.21 -4.17 -3.90
N LEU A 59 -0.93 -3.45 -5.00
CA LEU A 59 -1.92 -2.64 -5.71
C LEU A 59 -2.99 -3.51 -6.36
N ARG A 60 -2.57 -4.59 -7.04
CA ARG A 60 -3.47 -5.58 -7.62
C ARG A 60 -4.40 -6.17 -6.58
N TRP A 61 -3.86 -6.59 -5.44
CA TRP A 61 -4.66 -7.11 -4.34
C TRP A 61 -5.70 -6.09 -3.88
N ALA A 62 -5.28 -4.84 -3.65
CA ALA A 62 -6.19 -3.81 -3.18
C ALA A 62 -7.27 -3.47 -4.22
N ARG A 63 -6.95 -3.43 -5.51
CA ARG A 63 -7.91 -3.23 -6.61
C ARG A 63 -8.92 -4.37 -6.68
N GLU A 64 -8.46 -5.62 -6.65
CA GLU A 64 -9.35 -6.80 -6.70
C GLU A 64 -10.27 -6.89 -5.46
N HIS A 65 -9.83 -6.39 -4.30
CA HIS A 65 -10.60 -6.38 -3.05
C HIS A 65 -11.34 -5.07 -2.78
N GLN A 66 -11.29 -4.11 -3.70
CA GLN A 66 -11.95 -2.80 -3.58
C GLN A 66 -11.51 -2.03 -2.32
N VAL A 67 -10.25 -2.20 -1.91
CA VAL A 67 -9.65 -1.47 -0.79
C VAL A 67 -9.10 -0.13 -1.29
N PRO A 68 -9.47 1.01 -0.68
CA PRO A 68 -8.94 2.32 -1.06
C PRO A 68 -7.41 2.37 -1.09
N THR A 69 -6.84 2.94 -2.15
CA THR A 69 -5.38 3.01 -2.33
C THR A 69 -4.88 4.40 -2.66
N LEU A 70 -3.66 4.70 -2.17
CA LEU A 70 -2.94 5.93 -2.47
C LEU A 70 -1.49 5.61 -2.89
N GLY A 71 -1.16 5.90 -4.15
CA GLY A 71 0.20 5.81 -4.68
C GLY A 71 0.94 7.15 -4.64
N LEU A 72 2.15 7.17 -4.08
CA LEU A 72 2.99 8.38 -3.99
C LEU A 72 4.25 8.24 -4.86
N CYS A 73 4.49 9.17 -5.79
CA CYS A 73 5.66 9.15 -6.67
C CYS A 73 5.78 7.82 -7.43
N LEU A 74 6.78 6.98 -7.14
CA LEU A 74 6.88 5.62 -7.70
C LEU A 74 5.61 4.79 -7.43
N GLY A 75 4.93 5.00 -6.30
CA GLY A 75 3.65 4.32 -6.03
C GLY A 75 2.57 4.69 -7.05
N LEU A 76 2.50 5.94 -7.49
CA LEU A 76 1.58 6.35 -8.56
C LEU A 76 1.99 5.73 -9.90
N GLN A 77 3.29 5.66 -10.20
CA GLN A 77 3.78 4.98 -11.40
C GLN A 77 3.39 3.50 -11.40
N CYS A 78 3.53 2.80 -10.26
CA CYS A 78 3.09 1.43 -10.10
C CYS A 78 1.57 1.27 -10.31
N MET A 79 0.75 2.23 -9.85
CA MET A 79 -0.70 2.21 -10.09
C MET A 79 -1.10 2.38 -11.56
N VAL A 80 -0.25 2.99 -12.38
CA VAL A 80 -0.49 3.12 -13.82
C VAL A 80 -0.03 1.86 -14.59
N ILE A 81 0.96 1.15 -14.04
CA ILE A 81 1.52 -0.07 -14.64
C ILE A 81 0.66 -1.29 -14.31
N GLU A 82 0.12 -1.36 -13.09
CA GLU A 82 -0.82 -2.40 -12.64
C GLU A 82 -2.19 -2.29 -13.34
#